data_AF-A0A699Z7U5-F1
#
_entry.id   AF-A0A699Z7U5-F1
#
_cell.length_a   1.000
_cell.length_b   1.000
_cell.length_c   1.000
_cell.angle_alpha   90.00
_cell.angle_beta   90.00
_cell.angle_gamma   90.00
#
_symmetry.space_group_name_H-M   'P 1'
#
loop_
_entity.id
_entity.type
_entity.pdbx_description
1 polymer ?
#
loop_
_entity_poly.entity_id
_entity_poly.type
_entity_poly.pdbx_seq_one_letter_code
_entity_poly.pdbx_strand_id
1 'polypeptide(L)' 'MLQQALQTIHRHGVAHGDVRADNILLQDCGNNPWVMIIDFGQAYLHPTPEQCEGELAEVAQVFHELE' A
#
# COMPACT_ATOMS: atom_id res chain seq x y z
N MET A 1 2.44 -0.12 9.72
CA MET A 1 1.11 0.45 9.41
C MET A 1 0.79 0.35 7.93
N LEU A 2 1.54 1.03 7.05
CA LEU A 2 1.34 0.96 5.59
C LEU A 2 1.42 -0.47 5.04
N GLN A 3 2.47 -1.21 5.40
CA GLN A 3 2.63 -2.62 5.02
C GLN A 3 1.42 -3.49 5.45
N GLN A 4 0.87 -3.25 6.65
CA GLN A 4 -0.28 -4.00 7.15
C GLN A 4 -1.58 -3.62 6.43
N ALA A 5 -1.72 -2.36 6.03
CA ALA A 5 -2.83 -1.93 5.18
C ALA A 5 -2.77 -2.63 3.81
N LEU A 6 -1.60 -2.64 3.17
CA LEU A 6 -1.40 -3.30 1.87
C LEU A 6 -1.59 -4.82 1.96
N GLN A 7 -1.05 -5.49 2.98
CA GLN A 7 -1.31 -6.91 3.24
C GLN A 7 -2.80 -7.20 3.47
N THR A 8 -3.55 -6.25 4.01
CA THR A 8 -5.00 -6.41 4.17
C THR A 8 -5.70 -6.36 2.82
N ILE A 9 -5.30 -5.49 1.91
CA ILE A 9 -5.77 -5.47 0.52
C ILE A 9 -5.46 -6.82 -0.16
N HIS A 10 -4.23 -7.32 -0.04
CA HIS A 10 -3.80 -8.62 -0.58
C HIS A 10 -4.63 -9.80 -0.08
N ARG A 11 -4.94 -9.84 1.23
CA ARG A 11 -5.78 -10.88 1.83
C ARG A 11 -7.21 -10.90 1.28
N HIS A 12 -7.68 -9.79 0.71
CA HIS A 12 -8.97 -9.73 0.02
C HIS A 12 -8.87 -10.07 -1.47
N GLY A 13 -7.71 -10.55 -1.93
CA GLY A 13 -7.48 -10.97 -3.31
C GLY A 13 -7.33 -9.80 -4.27
N VAL A 14 -6.85 -8.65 -3.78
CA VAL A 14 -6.61 -7.43 -4.57
C VAL A 14 -5.14 -7.06 -4.45
N ALA A 15 -4.49 -6.66 -5.54
CA ALA A 15 -3.26 -5.89 -5.54
C ALA A 15 -3.60 -4.44 -5.94
N HIS A 16 -2.92 -3.45 -5.36
CA HIS A 16 -3.17 -2.04 -5.65
C HIS A 16 -2.65 -1.62 -7.04
N GLY A 17 -1.48 -2.10 -7.42
CA GLY A 17 -0.85 -1.93 -8.74
C GLY A 17 -0.16 -0.57 -8.97
N ASP A 18 -0.19 0.34 -8.00
CA ASP A 18 0.43 1.67 -8.07
C ASP A 18 0.73 2.22 -6.67
N VAL A 19 1.63 1.55 -5.94
CA VAL A 19 1.98 1.93 -4.55
C VAL A 19 3.04 3.02 -4.57
N ARG A 20 2.62 4.26 -4.34
CA ARG A 20 3.46 5.48 -4.31
C ARG A 20 2.98 6.45 -3.24
N ALA A 21 3.83 7.40 -2.86
CA ALA A 21 3.51 8.38 -1.80
C ALA A 21 2.20 9.15 -2.06
N ASP A 22 1.92 9.52 -3.31
CA ASP A 22 0.71 10.25 -3.71
C ASP A 22 -0.60 9.48 -3.42
N ASN A 23 -0.54 8.15 -3.42
CA ASN A 23 -1.68 7.25 -3.20
C ASN A 23 -1.82 6.83 -1.73
N ILE A 24 -1.07 7.46 -0.82
CA ILE A 24 -1.05 7.15 0.60
C ILE A 24 -1.43 8.39 1.39
N LEU A 25 -2.59 8.33 2.03
CA LEU A 25 -3.04 9.37 2.94
C LEU A 25 -2.64 9.01 4.37
N LEU A 26 -2.08 10.00 5.07
CA LEU A 26 -1.81 9.94 6.49
C LEU A 26 -2.80 10.83 7.22
N GLN A 27 -3.56 10.24 8.14
CA GLN A 27 -4.39 10.99 9.06
C GLN A 27 -3.70 11.06 10.42
N ASP A 28 -3.39 12.27 10.86
CA ASP A 28 -2.88 12.51 12.20
C ASP A 28 -4.00 12.30 13.23
N CYS A 29 -3.85 11.27 14.04
CA CYS A 29 -4.73 10.92 15.15
C CYS A 29 -3.95 10.93 16.49
N GLY A 30 -2.95 11.81 16.61
CA GLY A 30 -2.05 11.90 17.76
C GLY A 30 -1.04 10.74 17.76
N ASN A 31 -0.98 9.99 18.86
CA ASN A 31 0.03 8.93 19.05
C ASN A 31 -0.15 7.71 18.13
N ASN A 32 -1.26 7.63 17.38
CA ASN A 32 -1.54 6.51 16.50
C ASN A 32 -2.08 7.03 15.17
N PRO A 33 -1.22 7.48 14.24
CA PRO A 33 -1.66 7.94 12.92
C PRO A 33 -2.41 6.81 12.19
N TRP A 34 -3.23 7.17 11.22
CA TRP A 34 -3.93 6.19 10.38
C TRP A 34 -3.42 6.30 8.96
N VAL A 35 -3.25 5.16 8.29
CA VAL A 35 -2.87 5.08 6.88
C VAL A 35 -4.08 4.64 6.07
N MET A 36 -4.38 5.40 5.02
CA MET A 36 -5.35 5.00 4.00
C MET A 36 -4.64 4.91 2.65
N ILE A 37 -4.82 3.77 1.97
CA ILE A 37 -4.35 3.57 0.60
C ILE A 37 -5.54 3.90 -0.32
N ILE A 38 -5.30 4.78 -1.30
CA ILE A 38 -6.32 5.31 -2.21
C ILE A 38 -5.93 5.09 -3.67
N ASP A 39 -6.90 5.24 -4.58
CA ASP A 39 -6.74 5.14 -6.03
C ASP A 39 -6.41 3.73 -6.55
N PHE A 40 -7.45 2.90 -6.62
CA PHE A 40 -7.41 1.54 -7.17
C PHE A 40 -7.54 1.52 -8.71
N GLY A 41 -7.22 2.61 -9.42
CA GLY A 41 -7.33 2.67 -10.89
C GLY A 41 -6.47 1.62 -11.61
N GLN A 42 -5.34 1.24 -11.01
CA GLN A 42 -4.40 0.24 -11.52
C GLN A 42 -4.52 -1.13 -10.83
N ALA A 43 -5.53 -1.28 -9.97
CA ALA A 43 -5.70 -2.49 -9.18
C ALA A 43 -6.12 -3.69 -10.02
N TYR A 44 -5.71 -4.87 -9.57
CA TYR A 44 -6.10 -6.13 -10.19
C TYR A 44 -6.43 -7.19 -9.16
N LEU A 45 -7.25 -8.15 -9.59
CA LEU A 45 -7.76 -9.23 -8.74
C LEU A 45 -6.89 -10.48 -8.86
N HIS A 46 -6.91 -11.26 -7.79
CA HIS A 46 -6.22 -12.55 -7.67
C HIS A 46 -4.71 -12.47 -7.94
N PRO A 47 -3.97 -11.57 -7.25
CA PRO A 47 -2.53 -11.53 -7.37
C PRO A 47 -1.89 -12.85 -6.92
N THR A 48 -0.79 -13.23 -7.56
CA THR A 48 0.06 -14.32 -7.10
C THR A 48 0.83 -13.89 -5.84
N PRO A 49 1.34 -14.84 -5.04
CA PRO A 49 2.21 -14.50 -3.90
C PRO A 49 3.42 -13.65 -4.31
N GLU A 50 4.03 -13.95 -5.46
CA GLU A 50 5.17 -13.18 -6.01
C GLU A 50 4.78 -11.74 -6.36
N GLN A 51 3.58 -11.53 -6.89
CA GLN A 51 3.05 -10.19 -7.15
C GLN A 51 2.82 -9.40 -5.86
N CYS A 52 2.24 -10.04 -4.83
CA CYS A 52 2.09 -9.41 -3.51
C CYS A 52 3.44 -9.06 -2.89
N GLU A 53 4.45 -9.92 -3.02
CA GLU A 53 5.81 -9.67 -2.52
C GLU A 53 6.49 -8.51 -3.27
N GLY A 54 6.35 -8.45 -4.59
CA GLY A 54 6.85 -7.34 -5.40
C GLY A 54 6.25 -6.00 -4.97
N GLU A 55 4.93 -5.96 -4.80
CA GLU A 55 4.23 -4.76 -4.36
C GLU A 55 4.58 -4.35 -2.91
N LEU A 56 4.83 -5.32 -2.03
CA LEU A 56 5.33 -5.03 -0.68
C LEU A 56 6.76 -4.46 -0.69
N ALA A 57 7.58 -4.78 -1.69
CA ALA A 57 8.91 -4.22 -1.84
C ALA A 57 8.87 -2.72 -2.24
N GLU A 58 7.85 -2.30 -3.00
CA GLU A 58 7.63 -0.90 -3.38
C GLU A 58 7.38 0.00 -2.16
N VAL A 59 6.77 -0.54 -1.09
CA VAL A 59 6.55 0.20 0.16
C VAL A 59 7.85 0.78 0.74
N ALA A 60 8.98 0.10 0.57
CA ALA A 60 10.27 0.62 1.03
C ALA A 60 10.74 1.84 0.22
N GLN A 61 10.39 1.89 -1.07
CA GLN A 61 10.74 2.99 -1.97
C GLN A 61 9.94 4.25 -1.64
N VAL A 62 8.67 4.10 -1.25
CA VAL A 62 7.81 5.22 -0.83
C VAL A 62 8.47 6.07 0.27
N PHE A 63 9.16 5.45 1.24
CA PHE A 63 9.81 6.20 2.31
C PHE A 63 11.06 6.96 1.86
N HIS A 64 11.73 6.49 0.80
CA HIS A 64 12.87 7.20 0.20
C HIS A 64 12.43 8.43 -0.61
N GLU A 65 11.21 8.43 -1.14
CA GLU A 65 10.66 9.58 -1.89
C GLU A 65 10.24 10.76 -1.00
N LEU A 66 10.16 10.54 0.32
CA LEU A 66 9.73 11.53 1.30
C LEU A 66 10.89 12.32 1.95
N GLU A 67 12.13 12.01 1.60
CA GLU A 67 13.36 12.75 1.99
C GLU A 67 13.71 13.86 0.97
#